data_AF-C6RBF2-F1
#
_entry.id   AF-C6RBF2-F1
#
_cell.length_a   1.000
_cell.length_b   1.000
_cell.length_c   1.000
_cell.angle_alpha   90.00
_cell.angle_beta   90.00
_cell.angle_gamma   90.00
#
_symmetry.space_group_name_H-M   'P 1'
#
loop_
_entity.id
_entity.type
_entity.pdbx_description
1 polymer ?
#
loop_
_entity_poly.entity_id
_entity_poly.type
_entity_poly.pdbx_seq_one_letter_code
_entity_poly.pdbx_strand_id
1 'polypeptide(L)'
;MSPSTKKAQRDSLHKTLDSIANDLRGKVDGWDFKAYVLGTLFYRYLCDHLVHIINTEQHDAGDSEFDYSELSDEVAEFERENYTQMVGYYILPSQLFSTFVQGAADNVDLNIELDKALRAVEASSADAESADDFKGLFQDFDVNSNKLGGT
;
A
#
# COMPACT_ATOMS: atom_id res chain seq x y z
N MET A 1 8.89 31.90 4.11
CA MET A 1 9.01 31.22 2.80
C MET A 1 8.72 29.74 3.05
N SER A 2 7.73 29.03 2.49
CA SER A 2 6.81 29.29 1.38
C SER A 2 5.53 28.45 1.52
N PRO A 3 4.33 29.05 1.63
CA PRO A 3 3.03 28.33 1.58
C PRO A 3 2.65 27.82 0.18
N SER A 4 3.40 28.23 -0.85
CA SER A 4 3.14 27.95 -2.27
C SER A 4 3.28 26.45 -2.61
N THR A 5 4.14 25.72 -1.89
CA THR A 5 4.53 24.34 -2.21
C THR A 5 3.41 23.34 -1.94
N LYS A 6 2.71 23.44 -0.80
CA LYS A 6 1.62 22.50 -0.45
C LYS A 6 0.44 22.59 -1.41
N LYS A 7 0.05 23.81 -1.81
CA LYS A 7 -1.04 24.01 -2.77
C LYS A 7 -0.63 23.49 -4.16
N ALA A 8 0.58 23.80 -4.61
CA ALA A 8 1.09 23.32 -5.90
C ALA A 8 1.21 21.79 -5.95
N GLN A 9 1.68 21.15 -4.88
CA GLN A 9 1.73 19.68 -4.78
C GLN A 9 0.34 19.05 -4.81
N ARG A 10 -0.63 19.65 -4.10
CA ARG A 10 -2.02 19.18 -4.09
C ARG A 10 -2.68 19.34 -5.46
N ASP A 11 -2.49 20.49 -6.13
CA ASP A 11 -3.02 20.74 -7.47
C ASP A 11 -2.37 19.82 -8.52
N SER A 12 -1.07 19.50 -8.35
CA SER A 12 -0.36 18.51 -9.18
C SER A 12 -0.90 17.10 -8.97
N LEU A 13 -1.13 16.69 -7.71
CA LEU A 13 -1.74 15.41 -7.38
C LEU A 13 -3.15 15.30 -7.98
N HIS A 14 -3.98 16.33 -7.86
CA HIS A 14 -5.31 16.36 -8.46
C HIS A 14 -5.26 16.20 -9.98
N LYS A 15 -4.33 16.88 -10.66
CA LYS A 15 -4.15 16.72 -12.12
C LYS A 15 -3.75 15.30 -12.51
N THR A 16 -2.84 14.67 -11.75
CA THR A 16 -2.43 13.28 -12.00
C THR A 16 -3.60 12.33 -11.79
N LEU A 17 -4.38 12.50 -10.71
CA LEU A 17 -5.57 11.69 -10.43
C LEU A 17 -6.63 11.85 -11.53
N ASP A 18 -6.87 13.09 -11.99
CA ASP A 18 -7.79 13.36 -13.09
C ASP A 18 -7.32 12.74 -14.41
N SER A 19 -6.01 12.73 -14.67
CA SER A 19 -5.42 12.07 -15.86
C SER A 19 -5.61 10.56 -15.82
N ILE A 20 -5.28 9.92 -14.69
CA ILE A 20 -5.48 8.47 -14.47
C ILE A 20 -6.96 8.11 -14.61
N ALA A 21 -7.86 8.95 -14.07
CA ALA A 21 -9.30 8.78 -14.22
C ALA A 21 -9.77 8.89 -15.66
N ASN A 22 -9.17 9.76 -16.48
CA ASN A 22 -9.51 9.84 -17.90
C ASN A 22 -9.00 8.64 -18.70
N ASP A 23 -7.80 8.12 -18.39
CA ASP A 23 -7.21 6.96 -19.08
C ASP A 23 -7.96 5.66 -18.81
N LEU A 24 -8.60 5.55 -17.64
CA LEU A 24 -9.40 4.39 -17.23
C LEU A 24 -10.90 4.54 -17.52
N ARG A 25 -11.39 5.77 -17.80
CA ARG A 25 -12.79 6.05 -18.13
C ARG A 25 -13.15 5.43 -19.48
N GLY A 26 -13.99 4.39 -19.44
CA GLY A 26 -14.44 3.64 -20.61
C GLY A 26 -13.92 2.20 -20.68
N LYS A 27 -12.96 1.81 -19.83
CA LYS A 27 -12.52 0.40 -19.66
C LYS A 27 -13.10 -0.25 -18.40
N VAL A 28 -13.37 0.55 -17.36
CA VAL A 28 -13.90 0.13 -16.05
C VAL A 28 -15.07 1.05 -15.67
N ASP A 29 -16.08 0.54 -14.96
CA ASP A 29 -17.18 1.37 -14.43
C ASP A 29 -16.65 2.41 -13.43
N GLY A 30 -17.24 3.60 -13.39
CA GLY A 30 -16.72 4.73 -12.62
C GLY A 30 -16.71 4.51 -11.11
N TRP A 31 -17.62 3.68 -10.61
CA TRP A 31 -17.68 3.28 -9.21
C TRP A 31 -16.55 2.31 -8.85
N ASP A 32 -16.35 1.28 -9.67
CA ASP A 32 -15.26 0.31 -9.51
C ASP A 32 -13.88 1.01 -9.62
N PHE A 33 -13.72 1.94 -10.57
CA PHE A 33 -12.50 2.73 -10.72
C PHE A 33 -12.13 3.50 -9.44
N LYS A 34 -13.11 4.09 -8.76
CA LYS A 34 -12.87 4.81 -7.52
C LYS A 34 -12.37 3.87 -6.42
N ALA A 35 -12.95 2.68 -6.31
CA ALA A 35 -12.51 1.66 -5.35
C ALA A 35 -11.07 1.23 -5.65
N TYR A 36 -10.72 0.97 -6.92
CA TYR A 36 -9.36 0.60 -7.28
C TYR A 36 -8.34 1.71 -7.02
N VAL A 37 -8.60 2.94 -7.46
CA VAL A 37 -7.63 4.02 -7.24
C VAL A 37 -7.47 4.34 -5.76
N LEU A 38 -8.58 4.43 -5.02
CA LEU A 38 -8.51 4.77 -3.60
C LEU A 38 -7.88 3.65 -2.77
N GLY A 39 -8.25 2.39 -3.04
CA GLY A 39 -7.67 1.22 -2.38
C GLY A 39 -6.17 1.10 -2.63
N THR A 40 -5.73 1.30 -3.88
CA THR A 40 -4.31 1.25 -4.25
C THR A 40 -3.51 2.37 -3.60
N LEU A 41 -4.04 3.61 -3.62
CA LEU A 41 -3.40 4.75 -2.97
C LEU A 41 -3.31 4.58 -1.45
N PHE A 42 -4.36 4.02 -0.85
CA PHE A 42 -4.36 3.74 0.57
C PHE A 42 -3.34 2.66 0.92
N TYR A 43 -3.31 1.56 0.16
CA TYR A 43 -2.33 0.51 0.35
C TYR A 43 -0.89 1.02 0.22
N ARG A 44 -0.62 1.83 -0.81
CA ARG A 44 0.67 2.52 -0.95
C ARG A 44 0.99 3.37 0.27
N TYR A 45 0.03 4.14 0.77
CA TYR A 45 0.23 4.96 1.96
C TYR A 45 0.59 4.11 3.18
N LEU A 46 -0.07 2.97 3.41
CA LEU A 46 0.26 2.06 4.50
C LEU A 46 1.69 1.51 4.38
N CYS A 47 2.11 1.12 3.17
CA CYS A 47 3.48 0.66 2.90
C CYS A 47 4.50 1.76 3.24
N ASP A 48 4.34 2.94 2.63
CA ASP A 48 5.26 4.08 2.80
C ASP A 48 5.31 4.52 4.28
N HIS A 49 4.19 4.48 4.98
CA HIS A 49 4.09 4.84 6.41
C HIS A 49 4.82 3.84 7.31
N LEU A 50 4.62 2.52 7.10
CA LEU A 50 5.31 1.49 7.88
C LEU A 50 6.82 1.56 7.67
N VAL A 51 7.28 1.60 6.41
CA VAL A 51 8.71 1.75 6.08
C VAL A 51 9.29 3.00 6.74
N HIS A 52 8.58 4.13 6.69
CA HIS A 52 9.04 5.37 7.30
C HIS A 52 9.21 5.24 8.81
N ILE A 53 8.25 4.63 9.52
CA ILE A 53 8.32 4.43 10.96
C ILE A 53 9.51 3.55 11.33
N ILE A 54 9.63 2.38 10.71
CA ILE A 54 10.68 1.40 11.03
C ILE A 54 12.06 2.00 10.74
N ASN A 55 12.25 2.58 9.56
CA ASN A 55 13.54 3.18 9.19
C ASN A 55 13.91 4.32 10.15
N THR A 56 12.95 5.19 10.49
CA THR A 56 13.21 6.29 11.44
C THR A 56 13.65 5.75 12.81
N GLU A 57 12.99 4.72 13.34
CA GLU A 57 13.35 4.13 14.62
C GLU A 57 14.76 3.51 14.61
N GLN A 58 15.09 2.75 13.57
CA GLN A 58 16.42 2.13 13.43
C GLN A 58 17.53 3.16 13.23
N HIS A 59 17.24 4.23 12.48
CA HIS A 59 18.18 5.33 12.26
C HIS A 59 18.44 6.09 13.57
N ASP A 60 17.39 6.35 14.35
CA ASP A 60 17.48 6.99 15.67
C ASP A 60 18.23 6.09 16.69
N ALA A 61 18.14 4.77 16.53
CA ALA A 61 18.91 3.78 17.30
C ALA A 61 20.39 3.68 16.87
N GLY A 62 20.76 4.32 15.76
CA GLY A 62 22.15 4.48 15.31
C GLY A 62 22.53 3.72 14.03
N ASP A 63 21.60 3.00 13.40
CA ASP A 63 21.84 2.35 12.11
C ASP A 63 21.33 3.21 10.95
N SER A 64 22.12 4.19 10.53
CA SER A 64 21.70 5.18 9.52
C SER A 64 21.51 4.62 8.10
N GLU A 65 22.03 3.43 7.82
CA GLU A 65 21.95 2.79 6.50
C GLU A 65 20.83 1.73 6.44
N PHE A 66 20.09 1.53 7.53
CA PHE A 66 19.01 0.56 7.59
C PHE A 66 17.90 0.90 6.58
N ASP A 67 17.44 -0.10 5.84
CA ASP A 67 16.26 0.01 4.99
C ASP A 67 15.38 -1.24 5.15
N TYR A 68 14.20 -1.05 5.73
CA TYR A 68 13.20 -2.09 5.91
C TYR A 68 12.83 -2.77 4.59
N SER A 69 12.79 -2.02 3.48
CA SER A 69 12.38 -2.57 2.19
C SER A 69 13.37 -3.58 1.58
N GLU A 70 14.61 -3.59 2.07
CA GLU A 70 15.67 -4.49 1.63
C GLU A 70 15.82 -5.73 2.55
N LEU A 71 15.03 -5.81 3.62
CA LEU A 71 15.03 -6.98 4.50
C LEU A 71 14.34 -8.18 3.84
N SER A 72 14.80 -9.38 4.19
CA SER A 72 14.06 -10.60 3.90
C SER A 72 12.85 -10.72 4.83
N ASP A 73 11.74 -11.29 4.32
CA ASP A 73 10.52 -11.51 5.10
C ASP A 73 10.79 -12.29 6.40
N GLU A 74 11.71 -13.27 6.37
CA GLU A 74 12.05 -14.06 7.56
C GLU A 74 12.65 -13.22 8.69
N VAL A 75 13.38 -12.15 8.34
CA VAL A 75 13.98 -11.23 9.32
C VAL A 75 12.94 -10.22 9.79
N ALA A 76 12.13 -9.69 8.86
CA ALA A 76 11.07 -8.75 9.19
C ALA A 76 10.03 -9.37 10.15
N GLU A 77 9.72 -10.66 9.99
CA GLU A 77 8.70 -11.36 10.78
C GLU A 77 8.93 -11.29 12.30
N PHE A 78 10.19 -11.20 12.74
CA PHE A 78 10.53 -11.14 14.17
C PHE A 78 9.95 -9.91 14.87
N GLU A 79 9.77 -8.80 14.16
CA GLU A 79 9.28 -7.53 14.71
C GLU A 79 7.78 -7.29 14.41
N ARG A 80 7.10 -8.27 13.80
CA ARG A 80 5.69 -8.14 13.41
C ARG A 80 4.81 -7.71 14.59
N GLU A 81 4.89 -8.42 15.73
CA GLU A 81 4.02 -8.15 16.88
C GLU A 81 4.25 -6.74 17.45
N ASN A 82 5.51 -6.34 17.58
CA ASN A 82 5.90 -5.03 18.10
C ASN A 82 5.34 -3.88 17.25
N TYR A 83 5.58 -3.93 15.94
CA TYR A 83 5.08 -2.90 15.02
C TYR A 83 3.57 -2.97 14.82
N THR A 84 2.96 -4.16 14.89
CA THR A 84 1.50 -4.30 14.83
C THR A 84 0.85 -3.60 16.03
N GLN A 85 1.39 -3.77 17.24
CA GLN A 85 0.85 -3.09 18.43
C GLN A 85 1.08 -1.57 18.39
N MET A 86 2.20 -1.12 17.83
CA MET A 86 2.52 0.30 17.75
C MET A 86 1.74 1.03 16.64
N VAL A 87 1.60 0.42 15.46
CA VAL A 87 1.08 1.06 14.24
C VAL A 87 -0.33 0.59 13.90
N GLY A 88 -0.72 -0.59 14.35
CA GLY A 88 -2.04 -1.19 14.13
C GLY A 88 -2.13 -2.13 12.92
N TYR A 89 -1.06 -2.31 12.17
CA TYR A 89 -0.98 -3.24 11.03
C TYR A 89 0.50 -3.57 10.73
N TYR A 90 0.72 -4.58 9.90
CA TYR A 90 2.04 -4.98 9.45
C TYR A 90 2.03 -5.43 7.98
N ILE A 91 3.10 -5.11 7.26
CA ILE A 91 3.28 -5.42 5.84
C ILE A 91 4.71 -5.91 5.65
N LEU A 92 4.87 -7.11 5.11
CA LEU A 92 6.20 -7.69 4.86
C LEU A 92 6.93 -6.96 3.72
N PRO A 93 8.27 -6.97 3.68
CA PRO A 93 9.06 -6.40 2.60
C PRO A 93 8.64 -6.90 1.20
N SER A 94 8.37 -8.20 1.05
CA SER A 94 7.89 -8.78 -0.22
C SER A 94 6.52 -8.27 -0.66
N GLN A 95 5.74 -7.73 0.27
CA GLN A 95 4.39 -7.22 0.05
C GLN A 95 4.39 -5.71 -0.21
N LEU A 96 5.51 -5.00 -0.05
CA LEU A 96 5.52 -3.55 -0.23
C LEU A 96 5.08 -3.14 -1.65
N PHE A 97 4.40 -1.99 -1.73
CA PHE A 97 3.99 -1.42 -3.01
C PHE A 97 5.17 -1.21 -3.98
N SER A 98 6.34 -0.82 -3.46
CA SER A 98 7.58 -0.69 -4.24
C SER A 98 7.99 -2.02 -4.89
N THR A 99 7.91 -3.13 -4.14
CA THR A 99 8.22 -4.48 -4.61
C THR A 99 7.32 -4.88 -5.77
N PHE A 100 6.00 -4.66 -5.63
CA PHE A 100 5.06 -4.95 -6.72
C PHE A 100 5.30 -4.11 -7.95
N VAL A 101 5.55 -2.80 -7.81
CA VAL A 101 5.80 -1.91 -8.96
C VAL A 101 7.06 -2.32 -9.73
N GLN A 102 8.12 -2.78 -9.04
CA GLN A 102 9.35 -3.24 -9.68
C GLN A 102 9.13 -4.50 -10.54
N GLY A 103 8.26 -5.42 -10.11
CA GLY A 103 7.95 -6.67 -10.82
C GLY A 103 6.73 -6.63 -11.74
N ALA A 104 5.92 -5.56 -11.70
CA ALA A 104 4.57 -5.55 -12.25
C ALA A 104 4.48 -5.86 -13.76
N ALA A 105 5.46 -5.45 -14.56
CA ALA A 105 5.41 -5.61 -16.02
C ALA A 105 5.48 -7.07 -16.47
N ASP A 106 6.19 -7.91 -15.71
CA ASP A 106 6.49 -9.30 -16.06
C ASP A 106 5.80 -10.32 -15.13
N ASN A 107 5.10 -9.84 -14.09
CA ASN A 107 4.46 -10.69 -13.09
C ASN A 107 3.04 -11.10 -13.50
N VAL A 108 2.91 -12.35 -13.96
CA VAL A 108 1.63 -12.97 -14.35
C VAL A 108 0.70 -13.24 -13.17
N ASP A 109 1.24 -13.31 -11.96
CA ASP A 109 0.52 -13.61 -10.72
C ASP A 109 0.29 -12.35 -9.86
N LEU A 110 0.50 -11.15 -10.41
CA LEU A 110 0.41 -9.88 -9.67
C LEU A 110 -0.93 -9.70 -8.96
N ASN A 111 -2.04 -10.09 -9.60
CA ASN A 111 -3.37 -10.06 -8.97
C ASN A 111 -3.46 -11.00 -7.76
N ILE A 112 -2.84 -12.18 -7.81
CA ILE A 112 -2.83 -13.15 -6.72
C ILE A 112 -1.98 -12.64 -5.56
N GLU A 113 -0.80 -12.09 -5.86
CA GLU A 113 0.10 -11.53 -4.85
C GLU A 113 -0.51 -10.30 -4.17
N LEU A 114 -1.15 -9.42 -4.94
CA LEU A 114 -1.82 -8.25 -4.40
C LEU A 114 -3.02 -8.63 -3.53
N ASP A 115 -3.87 -9.58 -3.92
CA ASP A 115 -4.97 -10.08 -3.06
C ASP A 115 -4.43 -10.62 -1.73
N LYS A 116 -3.36 -11.43 -1.78
CA LYS A 116 -2.72 -11.97 -0.57
C LYS A 116 -2.20 -10.86 0.32
N ALA A 117 -1.56 -9.84 -0.25
CA ALA A 117 -0.98 -8.75 0.50
C ALA A 117 -2.04 -7.88 1.18
N LEU A 118 -3.15 -7.59 0.49
CA LEU A 118 -4.28 -6.86 1.07
C LEU A 118 -4.92 -7.62 2.23
N ARG A 119 -5.15 -8.93 2.06
CA ARG A 119 -5.63 -9.80 3.14
C ARG A 119 -4.65 -9.90 4.30
N ALA A 120 -3.35 -9.87 4.03
CA ALA A 120 -2.32 -9.90 5.06
C ALA A 120 -2.36 -8.64 5.94
N VAL A 121 -2.65 -7.47 5.37
CA VAL A 121 -2.86 -6.24 6.15
C VAL A 121 -4.03 -6.41 7.12
N GLU A 122 -5.19 -6.82 6.63
CA GLU A 122 -6.37 -7.03 7.49
C GLU A 122 -6.08 -8.09 8.58
N ALA A 123 -5.43 -9.20 8.20
CA ALA A 123 -5.08 -10.27 9.13
C ALA A 123 -4.06 -9.82 10.19
N SER A 124 -3.09 -8.97 9.83
CA SER A 124 -2.07 -8.47 10.77
C SER A 124 -2.70 -7.68 11.92
N SER A 125 -3.77 -6.93 11.63
CA SER A 125 -4.47 -6.11 12.62
C SER A 125 -5.48 -6.87 13.48
N ALA A 126 -5.76 -8.15 13.18
CA ALA A 126 -6.94 -8.86 13.70
C ALA A 126 -6.97 -9.00 15.24
N ASP A 127 -5.79 -9.09 15.86
CA ASP A 127 -5.63 -9.22 17.32
C ASP A 127 -5.20 -7.90 17.98
N ALA A 128 -5.15 -6.80 17.23
CA ALA A 128 -4.78 -5.47 17.73
C ALA A 128 -6.02 -4.60 18.01
N GLU A 129 -5.85 -3.52 18.78
CA GLU A 129 -6.94 -2.56 19.05
C GLU A 129 -7.46 -1.90 17.76
N SER A 130 -6.64 -1.88 16.71
CA SER A 130 -6.96 -1.36 15.37
C SER A 130 -7.79 -2.32 14.51
N ALA A 131 -8.13 -3.54 14.97
CA ALA A 131 -8.82 -4.54 14.16
C ALA A 131 -10.07 -3.99 13.44
N ASP A 132 -10.88 -3.19 14.14
CA ASP A 132 -12.11 -2.61 13.59
C ASP A 132 -11.84 -1.54 12.51
N ASP A 133 -10.67 -0.89 12.52
CA ASP A 133 -10.29 0.12 11.51
C ASP A 133 -9.85 -0.51 10.18
N PHE A 134 -9.32 -1.74 10.23
CA PHE A 134 -8.79 -2.46 9.07
C PHE A 134 -9.71 -3.57 8.54
N LYS A 135 -10.68 -4.03 9.35
CA LYS A 135 -11.61 -5.08 8.94
C LYS A 135 -12.48 -4.68 7.75
N GLY A 136 -12.34 -5.41 6.64
CA GLY A 136 -13.12 -5.16 5.42
C GLY A 136 -12.70 -3.88 4.69
N LEU A 137 -11.54 -3.32 5.02
CA LEU A 137 -10.98 -2.13 4.40
C LEU A 137 -10.80 -2.29 2.89
N PHE A 138 -10.45 -3.50 2.44
CA PHE A 138 -10.21 -3.81 1.03
C PHE A 138 -11.30 -4.70 0.41
N GLN A 139 -12.46 -4.85 1.07
CA GLN A 139 -13.54 -5.75 0.62
C GLN A 139 -14.09 -5.42 -0.78
N ASP A 140 -14.05 -4.14 -1.17
CA ASP A 140 -14.53 -3.66 -2.47
C ASP A 140 -13.42 -3.68 -3.56
N PHE A 141 -12.20 -4.11 -3.21
CA PHE A 141 -11.05 -4.14 -4.11
C PHE A 141 -10.85 -5.54 -4.72
N ASP A 142 -11.61 -5.85 -5.78
CA ASP A 142 -11.55 -7.15 -6.45
C ASP A 142 -10.52 -7.19 -7.60
N VAL A 143 -9.28 -7.55 -7.28
CA VAL A 143 -8.19 -7.69 -8.26
C VAL A 143 -8.39 -8.80 -9.30
N ASN A 144 -9.39 -9.67 -9.12
CA ASN A 144 -9.73 -10.73 -10.08
C ASN A 144 -10.96 -10.39 -10.93
N SER A 145 -11.47 -9.16 -10.83
CA SER A 145 -12.68 -8.76 -11.52
C SER A 145 -12.49 -8.77 -13.03
N ASN A 146 -13.39 -9.47 -13.76
CA ASN A 146 -13.49 -9.40 -15.22
C ASN A 146 -13.74 -7.97 -15.74
N LYS A 147 -14.12 -7.05 -14.85
CA LYS A 147 -14.32 -5.62 -15.16
C LYS A 147 -13.02 -4.83 -15.30
N LEU A 148 -11.88 -5.38 -14.89
CA LEU A 148 -10.56 -4.77 -15.07
C LEU A 148 -10.03 -4.89 -16.51
N GLY A 149 -10.79 -5.56 -17.38
CA GLY A 149 -10.46 -5.85 -18.76
C GLY A 149 -10.34 -7.35 -18.94
N GLY A 150 -11.06 -7.90 -19.92
CA GLY A 150 -10.83 -9.28 -20.34
C GLY A 150 -9.46 -9.38 -21.01
N THR A 151 -8.64 -10.33 -20.57
CA THR A 151 -7.46 -10.77 -21.32
C THR A 151 -7.85 -11.30 -22.69
#